data_AF-A0A928IX14-F1
#
_entry.id   AF-A0A928IX14-F1
#
_cell.length_a   1.000
_cell.length_b   1.000
_cell.length_c   1.000
_cell.angle_alpha   90.00
_cell.angle_beta   90.00
_cell.angle_gamma   90.00
#
_symmetry.space_group_name_H-M   'P 1'
#
loop_
_entity.id
_entity.type
_entity.pdbx_description
1 polymer ?
#
loop_
_entity_poly.entity_id
_entity_poly.type
_entity_poly.pdbx_seq_one_letter_code
_entity_poly.pdbx_strand_id
1 'polypeptide(L)'
;MYINKTDFYGADVLLKRVVLKGDIRERIIKEGEFVAESGATVRHTAEKFGISKSTVHKDLAKRLKSIDNELYIKVSKVLADNRAERHIRGGMATKVKYLAEKENKKSKS
;
A
#
# COMPACT_ATOMS: atom_id res chain seq x y z
N MET A 1 30.35 -0.84 -2.74
CA MET A 1 29.87 -2.17 -2.32
C MET A 1 28.35 -2.06 -2.22
N TYR A 2 27.62 -2.41 -3.28
CA TYR A 2 26.18 -2.21 -3.36
C TYR A 2 25.47 -3.26 -2.51
N ILE A 3 24.80 -2.82 -1.45
CA ILE A 3 23.89 -3.66 -0.68
C ILE A 3 22.67 -3.89 -1.57
N ASN A 4 22.50 -5.12 -2.06
CA ASN A 4 21.33 -5.48 -2.86
C ASN A 4 20.08 -5.37 -1.98
N LYS A 5 19.05 -4.70 -2.52
CA LYS A 5 17.76 -4.45 -1.84
C LYS A 5 16.94 -5.72 -1.57
N THR A 6 17.49 -6.89 -1.91
CA THR A 6 16.91 -8.22 -1.74
C THR A 6 17.24 -8.85 -0.38
N ASP A 7 18.23 -8.33 0.35
CA ASP A 7 18.79 -9.05 1.48
C ASP A 7 18.10 -8.73 2.83
N PHE A 8 17.13 -7.81 2.82
CA PHE A 8 16.25 -7.54 3.96
C PHE A 8 14.94 -8.38 3.95
N TYR A 9 14.69 -9.16 2.89
CA TYR A 9 13.40 -9.86 2.65
C TYR A 9 13.51 -11.40 2.65
N GLY A 10 14.61 -11.97 3.15
CA GLY A 10 14.91 -13.41 2.99
C GLY A 10 14.13 -14.36 3.92
N ALA A 11 13.90 -13.99 5.18
CA ALA A 11 13.27 -14.87 6.17
C ALA A 11 11.82 -14.47 6.52
N ASP A 12 11.52 -13.17 6.51
CA ASP A 12 10.23 -12.61 6.94
C ASP A 12 9.09 -12.82 5.91
N VAL A 13 9.44 -12.97 4.62
CA VAL A 13 8.48 -13.21 3.54
C VAL A 13 7.92 -14.65 3.56
N LEU A 14 8.73 -15.63 3.97
CA LEU A 14 8.29 -17.03 4.09
C LEU A 14 7.34 -17.21 5.28
N LEU A 15 7.59 -16.54 6.40
CA LEU A 15 6.72 -16.57 7.57
C LEU A 15 5.34 -15.94 7.25
N LYS A 16 5.30 -14.80 6.54
CA LYS A 16 4.04 -14.18 6.07
C LYS A 16 3.24 -15.05 5.10
N ARG A 17 3.92 -15.81 4.22
CA ARG A 17 3.25 -16.70 3.25
C ARG A 17 2.56 -17.89 3.90
N VAL A 18 3.04 -18.34 5.05
CA VAL A 18 2.44 -19.42 5.85
C VAL A 18 1.31 -18.90 6.75
N VAL A 19 1.46 -17.71 7.35
CA VAL A 19 0.47 -17.12 8.28
C VAL A 19 -0.82 -16.69 7.56
N LEU A 20 -0.77 -16.38 6.26
CA LEU A 20 -1.96 -16.08 5.43
C LEU A 20 -2.76 -17.33 4.99
N LYS A 21 -2.47 -18.52 5.53
CA LYS A 21 -3.41 -19.65 5.57
C LYS A 21 -4.47 -19.50 6.67
N GLY A 22 -4.41 -18.44 7.49
CA GLY A 22 -5.55 -17.97 8.28
C GLY A 22 -6.66 -17.43 7.37
N ASP A 23 -7.91 -17.60 7.78
CA ASP A 23 -9.11 -17.37 6.96
C ASP A 23 -9.02 -16.12 6.08
N ILE A 24 -9.24 -16.28 4.77
CA ILE A 24 -9.26 -15.17 3.79
C ILE A 24 -10.15 -14.02 4.28
N ARG A 25 -11.24 -14.33 4.99
CA ARG A 25 -12.14 -13.36 5.60
C ARG A 25 -11.44 -12.47 6.63
N GLU A 26 -10.69 -13.04 7.56
CA GLU A 26 -10.00 -12.29 8.61
C GLU A 26 -8.97 -11.33 8.01
N ARG A 27 -8.24 -11.79 6.97
CA ARG A 27 -7.33 -10.91 6.22
C ARG A 27 -8.07 -9.70 5.65
N ILE A 28 -9.18 -9.93 4.95
CA ILE A 28 -9.95 -8.87 4.28
C ILE A 28 -10.45 -7.83 5.31
N ILE A 29 -10.90 -8.28 6.47
CA ILE A 29 -11.35 -7.39 7.56
C ILE A 29 -10.16 -6.55 8.06
N LYS A 30 -9.02 -7.17 8.40
CA LYS A 30 -7.83 -6.45 8.87
C LYS A 30 -7.27 -5.45 7.84
N GLU A 31 -7.30 -5.81 6.56
CA GLU A 31 -6.94 -4.88 5.49
C GLU A 31 -7.90 -3.68 5.44
N GLY A 32 -9.20 -3.93 5.58
CA GLY A 32 -10.24 -2.91 5.57
C GLY A 32 -10.14 -1.96 6.76
N GLU A 33 -10.01 -2.50 7.98
CA GLU A 33 -9.82 -1.72 9.21
C GLU A 33 -8.58 -0.83 9.10
N PHE A 34 -7.45 -1.41 8.67
CA PHE A 34 -6.23 -0.64 8.49
C PHE A 34 -6.41 0.53 7.51
N VAL A 35 -7.08 0.31 6.37
CA VAL A 35 -7.31 1.39 5.40
C VAL A 35 -8.27 2.45 5.94
N ALA A 36 -9.33 2.04 6.65
CA ALA A 36 -10.29 2.95 7.25
C ALA A 36 -9.67 3.84 8.34
N GLU A 37 -8.76 3.28 9.16
CA GLU A 37 -8.09 4.01 10.24
C GLU A 37 -6.93 4.88 9.76
N SER A 38 -6.08 4.35 8.87
CA SER A 38 -4.84 5.02 8.48
C SER A 38 -4.96 5.90 7.24
N GLY A 39 -6.06 5.81 6.48
CA GLY A 39 -6.17 6.49 5.19
C GLY A 39 -5.25 5.92 4.10
N ALA A 40 -4.61 4.76 4.35
CA ALA A 40 -3.58 4.21 3.48
C ALA A 40 -4.05 3.93 2.05
N THR A 41 -3.12 4.06 1.11
CA THR A 41 -3.36 3.66 -0.30
C THR A 41 -3.26 2.15 -0.46
N VAL A 42 -3.95 1.59 -1.47
CA VAL A 42 -3.85 0.16 -1.84
C VAL A 42 -2.41 -0.33 -1.99
N ARG A 43 -1.49 0.51 -2.50
CA ARG A 43 -0.07 0.15 -2.64
C ARG A 43 0.61 0.02 -1.28
N HIS A 44 0.36 0.95 -0.38
CA HIS A 44 0.93 0.92 0.97
C HIS A 44 0.38 -0.25 1.78
N THR A 45 -0.92 -0.54 1.67
CA THR A 45 -1.54 -1.72 2.28
C THR A 45 -0.91 -3.01 1.75
N ALA A 46 -0.69 -3.13 0.44
CA ALA A 46 -0.04 -4.29 -0.15
C ALA A 46 1.37 -4.54 0.41
N GLU A 47 2.17 -3.47 0.56
CA GLU A 47 3.51 -3.53 1.16
C GLU A 47 3.44 -3.97 2.63
N LYS A 48 2.53 -3.40 3.43
CA LYS A 48 2.36 -3.74 4.85
C LYS A 48 1.99 -5.20 5.06
N PHE A 49 1.01 -5.70 4.32
CA PHE A 49 0.49 -7.06 4.44
C PHE A 49 1.30 -8.10 3.65
N GLY A 50 2.29 -7.67 2.86
CA GLY A 50 3.16 -8.57 2.08
C GLY A 50 2.42 -9.33 0.97
N ILE A 51 1.39 -8.73 0.39
CA ILE A 51 0.57 -9.32 -0.66
C ILE A 51 0.55 -8.44 -1.90
N SER A 52 0.09 -8.98 -3.03
CA SER A 52 0.03 -8.20 -4.25
C SER A 52 -1.02 -7.10 -4.17
N LYS A 53 -0.73 -5.95 -4.79
CA LYS A 53 -1.68 -4.84 -4.98
C LYS A 53 -3.02 -5.32 -5.58
N SER A 54 -2.98 -6.27 -6.52
CA SER A 54 -4.18 -6.82 -7.15
C SER A 54 -5.03 -7.64 -6.18
N THR A 55 -4.38 -8.34 -5.24
CA THR A 55 -5.04 -9.06 -4.15
C THR A 55 -5.79 -8.08 -3.24
N VAL A 56 -5.10 -7.07 -2.71
CA VAL A 56 -5.72 -6.03 -1.87
C VAL A 56 -6.89 -5.35 -2.59
N HIS A 57 -6.72 -5.05 -3.88
CA HIS A 57 -7.80 -4.43 -4.64
C HIS A 57 -9.04 -5.33 -4.74
N LYS A 58 -8.87 -6.63 -5.05
CA LYS A 58 -9.99 -7.57 -5.08
C LYS A 58 -10.63 -7.74 -3.70
N ASP A 59 -9.81 -7.77 -2.66
CA ASP A 59 -10.25 -7.91 -1.28
C ASP A 59 -11.12 -6.72 -0.86
N LEU A 60 -10.61 -5.49 -0.98
CA LEU A 60 -11.30 -4.28 -0.56
C LEU A 60 -12.46 -3.87 -1.48
N ALA A 61 -12.30 -4.01 -2.81
CA ALA A 61 -13.30 -3.52 -3.76
C ALA A 61 -14.41 -4.52 -4.10
N LYS A 62 -14.18 -5.82 -3.87
CA LYS A 62 -15.16 -6.87 -4.22
C LYS A 62 -15.59 -7.68 -3.00
N ARG A 63 -14.64 -8.27 -2.28
CA ARG A 63 -14.95 -9.27 -1.24
C ARG A 63 -15.40 -8.65 0.08
N LEU A 64 -14.85 -7.50 0.44
CA LEU A 64 -15.18 -6.80 1.68
C LEU A 64 -16.67 -6.45 1.74
N LYS A 65 -17.28 -6.01 0.63
CA LYS A 65 -18.71 -5.67 0.56
C LYS A 65 -19.63 -6.82 1.01
N SER A 66 -19.27 -8.06 0.71
CA SER A 66 -20.05 -9.24 1.10
C SER A 66 -19.74 -9.75 2.51
N ILE A 67 -18.65 -9.28 3.12
CA ILE A 67 -18.21 -9.69 4.46
C ILE A 67 -18.68 -8.67 5.50
N ASP A 68 -18.40 -7.38 5.24
CA ASP A 68 -18.78 -6.25 6.07
C ASP A 68 -19.05 -5.04 5.18
N ASN A 69 -20.34 -4.70 5.04
CA ASN A 69 -20.77 -3.59 4.20
C ASN A 69 -20.49 -2.21 4.84
N GLU A 70 -20.51 -2.10 6.16
CA GLU A 70 -20.24 -0.83 6.85
C GLU A 70 -18.77 -0.45 6.72
N LEU A 71 -17.88 -1.42 6.93
CA LEU A 71 -16.45 -1.24 6.74
C LEU A 71 -16.12 -0.95 5.27
N TYR A 72 -16.80 -1.61 4.33
CA TYR A 72 -16.67 -1.32 2.90
C TYR A 72 -16.99 0.15 2.57
N ILE A 73 -18.05 0.73 3.14
CA ILE A 73 -18.42 2.13 2.89
C ILE A 73 -17.30 3.07 3.37
N LYS A 74 -16.75 2.84 4.58
CA LYS A 74 -15.63 3.62 5.12
C LYS A 74 -14.39 3.53 4.22
N VAL A 75 -13.99 2.32 3.84
CA VAL A 75 -12.85 2.07 2.95
C VAL A 75 -13.07 2.71 1.58
N SER A 76 -14.27 2.60 1.01
CA SER A 76 -14.60 3.17 -0.29
C SER A 76 -14.40 4.69 -0.31
N LYS A 77 -14.81 5.38 0.77
CA LYS A 77 -14.59 6.81 0.96
C LYS A 77 -13.10 7.15 0.94
N VAL A 78 -12.29 6.49 1.77
CA VAL A 78 -10.83 6.66 1.80
C VAL A 78 -10.19 6.42 0.43
N LEU A 79 -10.65 5.41 -0.31
CA LEU A 79 -10.15 5.12 -1.65
C LEU A 79 -10.59 6.14 -2.70
N ALA A 80 -11.73 6.81 -2.50
CA ALA A 80 -12.17 7.91 -3.35
C ALA A 80 -11.35 9.17 -3.09
N ASP A 81 -11.12 9.52 -1.83
CA ASP A 81 -10.30 10.66 -1.42
C ASP A 81 -8.86 10.51 -1.96
N ASN A 82 -8.27 9.32 -1.77
CA ASN A 82 -6.96 8.99 -2.33
C ASN A 82 -6.89 9.10 -3.87
N ARG A 83 -8.00 8.81 -4.56
CA ARG A 83 -8.09 8.97 -6.02
C ARG A 83 -8.16 10.43 -6.41
N ALA A 84 -8.90 11.25 -5.66
CA ALA A 84 -8.99 12.68 -5.87
C ALA A 84 -7.61 13.34 -5.68
N GLU A 85 -6.89 13.02 -4.61
CA GLU A 85 -5.62 13.67 -4.27
C GLU A 85 -4.40 13.20 -5.09
N ARG A 86 -4.53 12.10 -5.86
CA ARG A 86 -3.37 11.45 -6.50
C ARG A 86 -2.56 12.40 -7.40
N HIS A 87 -3.22 13.38 -8.02
CA HIS A 87 -2.58 14.31 -8.95
C HIS A 87 -1.74 15.34 -8.18
N ILE A 88 -2.21 15.80 -7.02
CA ILE A 88 -1.46 16.66 -6.10
C ILE A 88 -0.20 15.91 -5.64
N ARG A 89 -0.36 14.67 -5.19
CA ARG A 89 0.75 13.81 -4.77
C ARG A 89 1.75 13.55 -5.91
N GLY A 90 1.26 13.34 -7.13
CA GLY A 90 2.08 13.19 -8.33
C GLY A 90 2.88 14.45 -8.67
N GLY A 91 2.25 15.62 -8.59
CA GLY A 91 2.93 16.91 -8.78
C GLY A 91 4.04 17.15 -7.76
N MET A 92 3.78 16.86 -6.48
CA MET A 92 4.81 16.94 -5.43
C MET A 92 5.96 15.97 -5.67
N ALA A 93 5.68 14.72 -6.07
CA ALA A 93 6.72 13.74 -6.37
C ALA A 93 7.65 14.21 -7.50
N THR A 94 7.09 14.80 -8.57
CA THR A 94 7.88 15.37 -9.67
C THR A 94 8.74 16.53 -9.19
N LYS A 95 8.17 17.46 -8.41
CA LYS A 95 8.92 18.60 -7.86
C LYS A 95 10.11 18.13 -7.01
N VAL A 96 9.89 17.17 -6.12
CA VAL A 96 10.95 16.59 -5.27
C VAL A 96 12.06 15.94 -6.11
N LYS A 97 11.71 15.16 -7.14
CA LYS A 97 12.68 14.54 -8.04
C LYS A 97 13.62 15.57 -8.67
N TYR A 98 13.08 16.65 -9.24
CA TYR A 98 13.90 17.67 -9.90
C TYR A 98 14.75 18.50 -8.93
N LEU A 99 14.26 18.74 -7.70
CA LEU A 99 15.06 19.40 -6.66
C LEU A 99 16.26 18.53 -6.26
N ALA A 100 16.05 17.23 -6.03
CA ALA A 100 17.12 16.29 -5.71
C ALA A 100 18.13 16.16 -6.87
N GLU A 101 17.67 16.17 -8.13
CA GLU A 101 18.56 16.19 -9.29
C GLU A 101 19.40 17.48 -9.37
N LYS A 102 18.82 18.63 -9.01
CA LYS A 102 19.53 19.92 -8.97
C LYS A 102 20.61 19.94 -7.88
N GLU A 103 20.30 19.44 -6.69
CA GLU A 103 21.27 19.30 -5.59
C GLU A 103 22.43 18.38 -5.97
N ASN A 104 22.13 17.22 -6.58
CA ASN A 104 23.13 16.28 -7.07
C ASN A 104 24.03 16.84 -8.19
N LYS A 105 23.55 17.84 -8.95
CA LYS A 105 24.38 18.55 -9.94
C LYS A 105 25.30 19.58 -9.28
N LYS A 106 24.84 20.25 -8.22
CA LYS A 106 25.66 21.20 -7.46
C LYS A 106 26.78 20.52 -6.68
N SER A 107 26.54 19.35 -6.10
CA SER A 107 27.56 18.60 -5.34
C SER A 107 28.63 17.94 -6.22
N LYS A 108 28.41 17.88 -7.54
CA LYS A 108 29.34 17.33 -8.53
C LYS A 108 30.13 18.40 -9.30
N SER A 109 29.84 19.68 -9.05
CA SER A 109 30.56 20.83 -9.59
C SER A 109 31.41 21.46 -8.50
#